data_AF-A0A9E3WQZ0-F1
#
_entry.id   AF-A0A9E3WQZ0-F1
#
_cell.length_a   1.000
_cell.length_b   1.000
_cell.length_c   1.000
_cell.angle_alpha   90.00
_cell.angle_beta   90.00
_cell.angle_gamma   90.00
#
_symmetry.space_group_name_H-M   'P 1'
#
loop_
_entity.id
_entity.type
_entity.pdbx_description
1 polymer ?
#
loop_
_entity_poly.entity_id
_entity_poly.type
_entity_poly.pdbx_seq_one_letter_code
_entity_poly.pdbx_strand_id
1 'polypeptide(L)'
;MSQHHTHQRRRRFAGAAAVALLLLCSQSRGEDYPEQAQDQLIVETVMRLEGFDLNASAKGKAAVLRYLQHDAGSERFFELVRKFPLAEADPLLLKLAAEKPDETAGVEAARHLLRGGDSKTLAEAITAEDGPVAGLATALGLTG
;
A
#
# COMPACT_ATOMS: atom_id res chain seq x y z
N MET A 1 48.29 0.67 68.02
CA MET A 1 48.68 -0.62 67.42
C MET A 1 47.59 -1.03 66.44
N SER A 2 47.83 -0.91 65.13
CA SER A 2 48.42 -1.94 64.25
C SER A 2 47.51 -3.14 64.02
N GLN A 3 46.90 -3.14 62.80
CA GLN A 3 46.69 -4.24 61.82
C GLN A 3 46.24 -5.63 62.32
N HIS A 4 45.32 -6.37 61.69
CA HIS A 4 45.42 -6.90 60.32
C HIS A 4 44.10 -7.59 59.87
N HIS A 5 43.70 -7.29 58.63
CA HIS A 5 43.31 -8.22 57.54
C HIS A 5 42.01 -9.07 57.60
N THR A 6 41.03 -8.75 56.73
CA THR A 6 40.63 -9.48 55.47
C THR A 6 39.48 -10.48 55.69
N HIS A 7 38.49 -10.74 54.83
CA HIS A 7 38.24 -10.61 53.38
C HIS A 7 36.73 -10.31 53.19
N GLN A 8 36.32 -9.30 52.41
CA GLN A 8 36.00 -9.40 50.97
C GLN A 8 34.90 -10.42 50.60
N ARG A 9 33.68 -9.94 50.35
CA ARG A 9 32.78 -10.49 49.31
C ARG A 9 31.92 -9.38 48.70
N ARG A 10 32.44 -8.80 47.61
CA ARG A 10 31.72 -7.95 46.65
C ARG A 10 30.79 -8.81 45.80
N ARG A 11 29.49 -8.52 45.74
CA ARG A 11 28.58 -8.82 44.61
C ARG A 11 27.44 -7.80 44.63
N ARG A 12 27.61 -6.58 44.10
CA ARG A 12 27.34 -6.17 42.70
C ARG A 12 25.99 -6.69 42.14
N PHE A 13 24.88 -6.02 42.46
CA PHE A 13 23.65 -6.01 41.64
C PHE A 13 22.90 -4.69 41.82
N ALA A 14 23.46 -3.59 41.30
CA ALA A 14 22.82 -2.27 41.25
C ALA A 14 22.54 -1.81 39.80
N GLY A 15 22.69 -2.69 38.80
CA GLY A 15 22.65 -2.33 37.39
C GLY A 15 21.37 -2.70 36.61
N ALA A 16 20.44 -3.44 37.21
CA ALA A 16 19.30 -3.99 36.46
C ALA A 16 18.13 -3.02 36.28
N ALA A 17 18.01 -1.97 37.09
CA ALA A 17 16.87 -1.05 37.05
C ALA A 17 16.97 0.04 35.96
N ALA A 18 18.19 0.40 35.53
CA ALA A 18 18.39 1.54 34.61
C ALA A 18 18.18 1.17 33.13
N VAL A 19 18.33 -0.11 32.76
CA VAL A 19 18.18 -0.56 31.36
C VAL A 19 16.70 -0.75 30.97
N ALA A 20 15.85 -1.11 31.93
CA ALA A 20 14.41 -1.28 31.69
C ALA A 20 13.69 0.05 31.42
N LEU A 21 14.22 1.19 31.91
CA LEU A 21 13.61 2.50 31.73
C LEU A 21 13.93 3.14 30.36
N LEU A 22 15.05 2.75 29.74
CA LEU A 22 15.46 3.22 28.41
C LEU A 22 14.74 2.49 27.26
N LEU A 23 14.21 1.28 27.51
CA LEU A 23 13.44 0.49 26.53
C LEU A 23 12.00 0.99 26.32
N LEU A 24 11.46 1.84 27.20
CA LEU A 24 10.11 2.40 27.03
C LEU A 24 10.06 3.70 26.20
N CYS A 25 11.20 4.36 25.98
CA CYS A 25 11.25 5.62 25.21
C CYS A 25 11.31 5.43 23.69
N SER A 26 11.48 4.19 23.18
CA SER A 26 11.46 3.92 21.74
C SER A 26 10.05 3.73 21.17
N GLN A 27 9.01 3.82 22.00
CA GLN A 27 7.63 3.92 21.50
C GLN A 27 7.45 5.31 20.93
N SER A 28 7.95 5.51 19.71
CA SER A 28 7.73 6.68 18.88
C SER A 28 6.23 6.95 18.83
N ARG A 29 5.80 7.91 19.64
CA ARG A 29 4.48 8.51 19.58
C ARG A 29 4.45 9.32 18.29
N GLY A 30 4.22 8.63 17.17
CA GLY A 30 3.73 9.27 15.96
C GLY A 30 2.41 9.92 16.35
N GLU A 31 2.26 11.20 16.09
CA GLU A 31 0.97 11.87 16.20
C GLU A 31 -0.03 11.04 15.39
N ASP A 32 -1.16 10.63 16.01
CA ASP A 32 -2.21 9.83 15.39
C ASP A 32 -2.96 10.69 14.35
N TYR A 33 -2.28 11.03 13.25
CA TYR A 33 -2.94 11.46 12.04
C TYR A 33 -3.73 10.26 11.52
N PRO A 34 -5.02 10.43 11.14
CA PRO A 34 -5.77 9.36 10.51
C PRO A 34 -4.95 8.80 9.34
N GLU A 35 -4.74 7.50 9.28
CA GLU A 35 -3.87 6.85 8.28
C GLU A 35 -4.25 7.29 6.85
N GLN A 36 -5.55 7.44 6.59
CA GLN A 36 -6.08 7.96 5.34
C GLN A 36 -5.62 9.38 5.01
N ALA A 37 -5.58 10.27 6.00
CA ALA A 37 -5.09 11.63 5.81
C ALA A 37 -3.58 11.64 5.49
N GLN A 38 -2.81 10.75 6.14
CA GLN A 38 -1.40 10.58 5.82
C GLN A 38 -1.20 10.01 4.42
N ASP A 39 -1.98 8.99 4.03
CA ASP A 39 -1.92 8.38 2.70
C ASP A 39 -2.27 9.40 1.62
N GLN A 40 -3.29 10.22 1.85
CA GLN A 40 -3.67 11.30 0.95
C GLN A 40 -2.53 12.33 0.79
N LEU A 41 -1.88 12.75 1.88
CA LEU A 41 -0.73 13.66 1.80
C LEU A 41 0.43 13.05 1.00
N ILE A 42 0.71 11.75 1.18
CA ILE A 42 1.74 11.04 0.42
C ILE A 42 1.35 10.98 -1.06
N VAL A 43 0.12 10.62 -1.37
CA VAL A 43 -0.44 10.58 -2.73
C VAL A 43 -0.30 11.92 -3.43
N GLU A 44 -0.73 13.01 -2.79
CA GLU A 44 -0.59 14.36 -3.35
C GLU A 44 0.88 14.74 -3.56
N THR A 45 1.76 14.32 -2.66
CA THR A 45 3.19 14.59 -2.78
C THR A 45 3.79 13.84 -3.98
N VAL A 46 3.57 12.53 -4.10
CA VAL A 46 4.14 11.73 -5.21
C VAL A 46 3.56 12.14 -6.56
N MET A 47 2.30 12.59 -6.60
CA MET A 47 1.67 13.08 -7.82
C MET A 47 2.26 14.41 -8.31
N ARG A 48 2.80 15.24 -7.41
CA ARG A 48 3.48 16.50 -7.75
C ARG A 48 4.94 16.34 -8.18
N LEU A 49 5.57 15.22 -7.82
CA LEU A 49 6.95 14.96 -8.20
C LEU A 49 7.00 14.44 -9.65
N GLU A 50 7.82 15.09 -10.47
CA GLU A 50 8.12 14.65 -11.83
C GLU A 50 9.17 13.53 -11.80
N GLY A 51 8.96 12.47 -12.58
CA GLY A 51 9.90 11.34 -12.67
C GLY A 51 10.07 10.53 -11.38
N PHE A 52 9.17 10.68 -10.39
CA PHE A 52 9.24 9.90 -9.16
C PHE A 52 8.95 8.42 -9.44
N ASP A 53 9.91 7.55 -9.12
CA ASP A 53 9.72 6.11 -9.17
C ASP A 53 9.04 5.61 -7.89
N LEU A 54 7.74 5.34 -7.99
CA LEU A 54 6.96 4.81 -6.89
C LEU A 54 7.44 3.43 -6.43
N ASN A 55 8.00 2.61 -7.32
CA ASN A 55 8.51 1.28 -6.99
C ASN A 55 9.82 1.34 -6.20
N ALA A 56 10.55 2.45 -6.27
CA ALA A 56 11.74 2.71 -5.44
C ALA A 56 11.40 3.15 -4.00
N SER A 57 10.13 3.42 -3.68
CA SER A 57 9.69 3.89 -2.36
C SER A 57 8.66 2.95 -1.74
N ALA A 58 9.10 2.06 -0.85
CA ALA A 58 8.21 1.12 -0.15
C ALA A 58 7.08 1.84 0.61
N LYS A 59 7.38 2.95 1.29
CA LYS A 59 6.38 3.75 2.01
C LYS A 59 5.40 4.42 1.04
N GLY A 60 5.91 5.02 -0.03
CA GLY A 60 5.09 5.68 -1.05
C GLY A 60 4.13 4.69 -1.71
N LYS A 61 4.66 3.55 -2.15
CA LYS A 61 3.88 2.48 -2.77
C LYS A 61 2.79 1.95 -1.85
N ALA A 62 3.11 1.68 -0.59
CA ALA A 62 2.12 1.19 0.38
C ALA A 62 0.97 2.19 0.59
N ALA A 63 1.30 3.48 0.75
CA ALA A 63 0.29 4.53 0.90
C ALA A 63 -0.60 4.67 -0.35
N VAL A 64 -0.01 4.65 -1.54
CA VAL A 64 -0.77 4.71 -2.81
C VAL A 64 -1.68 3.48 -2.95
N LEU A 65 -1.20 2.26 -2.66
CA LEU A 65 -2.02 1.06 -2.75
C LEU A 65 -3.21 1.08 -1.78
N ARG A 66 -3.02 1.57 -0.55
CA ARG A 66 -4.13 1.76 0.40
C ARG A 66 -5.13 2.81 -0.09
N TYR A 67 -4.62 3.92 -0.63
CA TYR A 67 -5.47 4.95 -1.22
C TYR A 67 -6.30 4.40 -2.39
N LEU A 68 -5.70 3.63 -3.30
CA LEU A 68 -6.39 3.02 -4.44
C LEU A 68 -7.51 2.07 -4.00
N GLN A 69 -7.33 1.34 -2.90
CA GLN A 69 -8.38 0.47 -2.36
C GLN A 69 -9.56 1.27 -1.81
N HIS A 70 -9.29 2.40 -1.15
CA HIS A 70 -10.32 3.25 -0.56
C HIS A 70 -11.12 4.02 -1.62
N ASP A 71 -10.45 4.52 -2.66
CA ASP A 71 -11.03 5.44 -3.65
C ASP A 71 -11.23 4.78 -5.03
N ALA A 72 -11.46 3.46 -5.05
CA ALA A 72 -11.54 2.68 -6.28
C ALA A 72 -12.62 3.21 -7.25
N GLY A 73 -12.21 3.48 -8.49
CA GLY A 73 -13.08 3.97 -9.55
C GLY A 73 -13.35 5.47 -9.58
N SER A 74 -12.72 6.25 -8.70
CA SER A 74 -12.72 7.71 -8.80
C SER A 74 -11.84 8.20 -9.96
N GLU A 75 -11.98 9.49 -10.33
CA GLU A 75 -11.06 10.13 -11.28
C GLU A 75 -9.61 10.08 -10.78
N ARG A 76 -9.40 10.32 -9.48
CA ARG A 76 -8.08 10.32 -8.86
C ARG A 76 -7.42 8.95 -8.87
N PHE A 77 -8.21 7.90 -8.68
CA PHE A 77 -7.76 6.51 -8.87
C PHE A 77 -7.20 6.29 -10.28
N PHE A 78 -7.92 6.74 -11.31
CA PHE A 78 -7.47 6.58 -12.70
C PHE A 78 -6.25 7.43 -13.06
N GLU A 79 -6.10 8.62 -12.47
CA GLU A 79 -4.87 9.40 -12.60
C GLU A 79 -3.65 8.66 -12.04
N LEU A 80 -3.79 8.05 -10.87
CA LEU A 80 -2.70 7.33 -10.20
C LEU A 80 -2.24 6.13 -11.00
N VAL A 81 -3.15 5.25 -11.42
CA VAL A 81 -2.80 4.04 -12.20
C VAL A 81 -2.24 4.40 -13.58
N ARG A 82 -2.61 5.55 -14.16
CA ARG A 82 -2.00 6.04 -15.41
C ARG A 82 -0.60 6.60 -15.20
N LYS A 83 -0.36 7.30 -14.09
CA LYS A 83 0.95 7.89 -13.79
C LYS A 83 1.96 6.84 -13.34
N PHE A 84 1.52 5.84 -12.59
CA PHE A 84 2.38 4.83 -11.99
C PHE A 84 2.03 3.43 -12.48
N PRO A 85 2.96 2.70 -13.11
CA PRO A 85 2.75 1.31 -13.49
C PRO A 85 2.77 0.42 -12.24
N LEU A 86 1.58 0.05 -11.77
CA LEU A 86 1.36 -0.71 -10.54
C LEU A 86 0.56 -1.98 -10.85
N ALA A 87 1.26 -3.09 -11.09
CA ALA A 87 0.60 -4.38 -11.33
C ALA A 87 -0.28 -4.81 -10.13
N GLU A 88 0.05 -4.36 -8.92
CA GLU A 88 -0.77 -4.61 -7.74
C GLU A 88 -2.15 -3.91 -7.77
N ALA A 89 -2.38 -2.98 -8.70
CA ALA A 89 -3.68 -2.36 -8.92
C ALA A 89 -4.58 -3.14 -9.88
N ASP A 90 -4.04 -4.09 -10.66
CA ASP A 90 -4.79 -4.85 -11.66
C ASP A 90 -5.98 -5.63 -11.08
N PRO A 91 -5.89 -6.24 -9.89
CA PRO A 91 -7.06 -6.88 -9.27
C PRO A 91 -8.20 -5.90 -8.96
N LEU A 92 -7.88 -4.65 -8.59
CA LEU A 92 -8.89 -3.62 -8.34
C LEU A 92 -9.55 -3.16 -9.64
N LEU A 93 -8.75 -2.99 -10.70
CA LEU A 93 -9.26 -2.65 -12.03
C LEU A 93 -10.14 -3.77 -12.59
N LEU A 94 -9.72 -5.03 -12.44
CA LEU A 94 -10.48 -6.18 -12.89
C LEU A 94 -11.83 -6.26 -12.16
N LYS A 95 -11.81 -6.08 -10.83
CA LYS A 95 -13.02 -6.03 -10.02
C LYS A 95 -13.95 -4.90 -10.48
N LEU A 96 -13.41 -3.71 -10.73
CA LEU A 96 -14.18 -2.55 -11.16
C LEU A 96 -14.83 -2.76 -12.54
N ALA A 97 -14.09 -3.34 -13.49
CA ALA A 97 -14.60 -3.70 -14.80
C ALA A 97 -15.70 -4.77 -14.73
N ALA A 98 -15.55 -5.75 -13.84
CA ALA A 98 -16.51 -6.83 -13.64
C ALA A 98 -17.80 -6.37 -12.95
N GLU A 99 -17.69 -5.57 -11.89
CA GLU A 99 -18.81 -5.17 -11.04
C GLU A 99 -19.60 -3.97 -11.61
N LYS A 100 -18.96 -3.13 -12.42
CA LYS A 100 -19.56 -1.90 -12.96
C LYS A 100 -19.44 -1.78 -14.48
N PRO A 101 -19.85 -2.81 -15.23
CA PRO A 101 -19.43 -2.98 -16.62
C PRO A 101 -20.00 -1.96 -17.60
N ASP A 102 -21.08 -1.28 -17.25
CA ASP A 102 -21.77 -0.25 -18.03
C ASP A 102 -21.58 1.17 -17.46
N GLU A 103 -20.87 1.29 -16.33
CA GLU A 103 -20.49 2.59 -15.77
C GLU A 103 -19.13 3.05 -16.32
N THR A 104 -18.94 4.37 -16.40
CA THR A 104 -17.68 4.99 -16.82
C THR A 104 -16.46 4.39 -16.11
N ALA A 105 -16.58 4.13 -14.80
CA ALA A 105 -15.50 3.57 -14.01
C ALA A 105 -15.11 2.14 -14.46
N GLY A 106 -16.07 1.25 -14.73
CA GLY A 106 -15.74 -0.09 -15.20
C GLY A 106 -15.22 -0.12 -16.63
N VAL A 107 -15.76 0.73 -17.51
CA VAL A 107 -15.27 0.87 -18.89
C VAL A 107 -13.84 1.41 -18.91
N GLU A 108 -13.53 2.43 -18.10
CA GLU A 108 -12.16 2.96 -18.00
C GLU A 108 -11.19 1.96 -17.36
N ALA A 109 -11.64 1.15 -16.40
CA ALA A 109 -10.84 0.07 -15.84
C ALA A 109 -10.51 -1.01 -16.90
N ALA A 110 -11.51 -1.44 -17.67
CA ALA A 110 -11.33 -2.37 -18.77
C ALA A 110 -10.37 -1.80 -19.83
N ARG A 111 -10.55 -0.52 -20.20
CA ARG A 111 -9.67 0.19 -21.15
C ARG A 111 -8.23 0.25 -20.63
N HIS A 112 -8.04 0.49 -19.33
CA HIS A 112 -6.72 0.50 -18.72
C HIS A 112 -6.04 -0.87 -18.80
N LEU A 113 -6.73 -1.94 -18.40
CA LEU A 113 -6.19 -3.31 -18.45
C LEU A 113 -5.80 -3.72 -19.87
N LEU A 114 -6.59 -3.34 -20.87
CA LEU A 114 -6.26 -3.58 -22.29
C LEU A 114 -4.98 -2.84 -22.73
N ARG A 115 -4.82 -1.57 -22.32
CA ARG A 115 -3.65 -0.75 -22.68
C ARG A 115 -2.38 -1.19 -21.96
N GLY A 116 -2.50 -1.63 -20.71
CA GLY A 116 -1.38 -2.12 -19.90
C GLY A 116 -0.75 -3.40 -20.44
N GLY A 117 -1.42 -4.07 -21.40
CA GLY A 117 -0.94 -5.33 -21.97
C GLY A 117 -1.12 -6.52 -21.04
N ASP A 118 -1.85 -6.36 -19.93
CA ASP A 118 -2.13 -7.41 -18.96
C ASP A 118 -3.26 -8.36 -19.42
N SER A 119 -3.12 -8.76 -20.69
CA SER A 119 -3.92 -9.75 -21.38
C SER A 119 -3.91 -11.10 -20.66
N LYS A 120 -2.86 -11.40 -19.88
CA LYS A 120 -2.78 -12.61 -19.07
C LYS A 120 -3.76 -12.55 -17.91
N THR A 121 -3.75 -11.49 -17.10
CA THR A 121 -4.69 -11.32 -15.98
C THR A 121 -6.13 -11.31 -16.47
N LEU A 122 -6.40 -10.65 -17.60
CA LEU A 122 -7.70 -10.67 -18.28
C LEU A 122 -8.10 -12.08 -18.76
N ALA A 123 -7.19 -12.80 -19.41
CA ALA A 123 -7.45 -14.15 -19.91
C ALA A 123 -7.70 -15.13 -18.76
N GLU A 124 -6.93 -15.06 -17.68
CA GLU A 124 -7.12 -15.86 -16.48
C GLU A 124 -8.49 -15.57 -15.85
N ALA A 125 -8.88 -14.30 -15.74
CA ALA A 125 -10.20 -13.92 -15.23
C ALA A 125 -11.36 -14.41 -16.08
N ILE A 126 -11.20 -14.43 -17.41
CA ILE A 126 -12.24 -14.88 -18.35
C ILE A 126 -12.32 -16.41 -18.42
N THR A 127 -11.20 -17.12 -18.24
CA THR A 127 -11.14 -18.59 -18.35
C THR A 127 -11.37 -19.32 -17.02
N ALA A 128 -11.41 -18.59 -15.91
CA ALA A 128 -11.83 -19.13 -14.62
C ALA A 128 -13.27 -19.66 -14.67
N GLU A 129 -13.51 -20.82 -14.04
CA GLU A 129 -14.80 -21.55 -14.08
C GLU A 129 -15.99 -20.67 -13.65
N ASP A 130 -15.79 -19.86 -12.60
CA ASP A 130 -16.77 -18.90 -12.08
C ASP A 130 -16.32 -17.44 -12.31
N GLY A 131 -15.53 -17.20 -13.36
CA GLY A 131 -15.03 -15.87 -13.69
C GLY A 131 -16.16 -14.89 -14.05
N PRO A 132 -15.99 -13.57 -13.85
CA PRO A 132 -17.02 -12.57 -14.14
C PRO A 132 -17.10 -12.26 -15.66
N VAL A 133 -17.19 -13.30 -16.50
CA VAL A 133 -17.09 -13.22 -17.96
C VAL A 133 -18.09 -12.25 -18.56
N ALA A 134 -19.35 -12.27 -18.11
CA ALA A 134 -20.40 -11.40 -18.64
C ALA A 134 -20.14 -9.91 -18.36
N GLY A 135 -19.69 -9.59 -17.14
CA GLY A 135 -19.34 -8.22 -16.76
C GLY A 135 -18.14 -7.73 -17.56
N LEU A 136 -17.05 -8.52 -17.57
CA LEU A 136 -15.85 -8.18 -18.32
C LEU A 136 -16.11 -8.04 -19.82
N ALA A 137 -16.88 -8.94 -20.44
CA ALA A 137 -17.23 -8.87 -21.86
C ALA A 137 -18.00 -7.58 -22.19
N THR A 138 -18.95 -7.20 -21.34
CA THR A 138 -19.70 -5.95 -21.48
C THR A 138 -18.78 -4.74 -21.39
N ALA A 139 -17.97 -4.65 -20.32
CA ALA A 139 -17.05 -3.54 -20.11
C ALA A 139 -16.06 -3.38 -21.28
N LEU A 140 -15.46 -4.50 -21.72
CA LEU A 140 -14.52 -4.55 -22.84
C LEU A 140 -15.17 -4.13 -24.15
N GLY A 141 -16.41 -4.58 -24.42
CA GLY A 141 -17.17 -4.20 -25.62
C GLY A 141 -17.45 -2.70 -25.72
N LEU A 142 -17.50 -2.00 -24.58
CA LEU A 142 -17.72 -0.56 -24.50
C LEU A 142 -16.42 0.27 -24.52
N THR A 143 -15.25 -0.37 -24.56
CA THR A 143 -13.96 0.35 -24.66
C THR A 143 -13.64 0.87 -26.06
N GLY A 144 -14.37 0.39 -27.08
CA GLY A 144 -14.20 0.72 -28.50
C GLY A 144 -14.60 2.13 -28.90
#